data_AF-T0Z185-F1
#
_entry.id   AF-T0Z185-F1
#
_cell.length_a   1.000
_cell.length_b   1.000
_cell.length_c   1.000
_cell.angle_alpha   90.00
_cell.angle_beta   90.00
_cell.angle_gamma   90.00
#
_symmetry.space_group_name_H-M   'P 1'
#
loop_
_entity.id
_entity.type
_entity.pdbx_description
1 polymer ?
#
loop_
_entity_poly.entity_id
_entity_poly.type
_entity_poly.pdbx_seq_one_letter_code
_entity_poly.pdbx_strand_id
1 'polypeptide(L)' 'MHGSAKNVNPRASELMRLYTLMRRRFGFLDWWPGDTKEEVFIGAILTQQTTWKNVEKAIANLKEAKLLGIKEL' A
#
# COMPACT_ATOMS: atom_id res chain seq x y z
N MET A 1 25.80 2.65 31.08
CA MET A 1 26.41 2.50 29.74
C MET A 1 25.29 2.19 28.75
N HIS A 2 24.67 3.21 28.16
CA HIS A 2 23.60 3.01 27.17
C HIS A 2 24.23 2.91 25.78
N GLY A 3 24.26 1.69 25.23
CA GLY A 3 24.76 1.43 23.89
C GLY A 3 23.89 2.13 22.85
N SER A 4 24.44 3.18 22.24
CA SER A 4 23.83 3.88 21.12
C SER A 4 23.57 2.88 20.00
N ALA A 5 22.31 2.64 19.64
CA ALA A 5 21.94 1.81 18.51
C ALA A 5 22.61 2.39 17.25
N LYS A 6 23.59 1.66 16.72
CA LYS A 6 24.32 2.08 15.51
C LYS A 6 23.32 2.19 14.37
N ASN A 7 23.23 3.36 13.75
CA ASN A 7 22.53 3.55 12.48
C ASN A 7 23.20 2.68 11.40
N VAL A 8 22.66 1.49 11.17
CA VAL A 8 23.09 0.62 10.07
C VAL A 8 22.34 1.08 8.84
N ASN A 9 23.04 1.72 7.89
CA ASN A 9 22.51 1.96 6.56
C ASN A 9 22.77 0.70 5.71
N PRO A 10 21.75 -0.10 5.39
CA PRO A 10 21.94 -1.33 4.64
C PRO A 10 22.45 -1.00 3.24
N ARG A 11 23.44 -1.76 2.78
CA ARG A 11 23.90 -1.66 1.40
C ARG A 11 22.79 -2.15 0.47
N ALA A 12 22.77 -1.65 -0.77
CA ALA A 12 21.79 -2.06 -1.77
C ALA A 12 21.72 -3.60 -1.94
N SER A 13 22.86 -4.30 -1.83
CA SER A 13 22.93 -5.76 -1.90
C SER A 13 22.19 -6.48 -0.77
N GLU A 14 22.19 -5.93 0.45
CA GLU A 14 21.50 -6.50 1.60
C GLU A 14 19.98 -6.33 1.48
N LEU A 15 19.53 -5.16 1.01
CA LEU A 15 18.13 -4.90 0.68
C LEU A 15 17.62 -5.84 -0.41
N MET A 16 18.39 -6.03 -1.48
CA MET A 16 18.01 -6.94 -2.58
C MET A 16 17.96 -8.40 -2.13
N ARG A 17 18.87 -8.80 -1.23
CA ARG A 17 18.83 -10.15 -0.64
C ARG A 17 17.57 -10.36 0.21
N LEU A 18 17.22 -9.38 1.04
CA LEU A 18 16.00 -9.44 1.86
C LEU A 18 14.75 -9.50 0.98
N TYR A 19 14.66 -8.62 -0.02
CA TYR A 19 13.58 -8.62 -1.01
C TYR A 19 13.42 -10.00 -1.67
N THR A 20 14.52 -10.60 -2.12
CA THR A 20 14.50 -11.93 -2.77
C THR A 20 13.98 -13.01 -1.84
N LEU A 21 14.42 -13.02 -0.58
CA LEU A 21 13.94 -13.97 0.42
C LEU A 21 12.44 -13.81 0.70
N MET A 22 11.97 -12.58 0.85
CA MET A 22 10.55 -12.27 1.07
C MET A 22 9.71 -12.66 -0.14
N ARG A 23 10.11 -12.27 -1.36
CA ARG A 23 9.41 -12.63 -2.59
C ARG A 23 9.35 -14.15 -2.80
N ARG A 24 10.41 -14.89 -2.48
CA ARG A 24 10.40 -16.36 -2.55
C ARG A 24 9.44 -16.99 -1.54
N ARG A 25 9.28 -16.40 -0.36
CA ARG A 25 8.43 -16.95 0.71
C ARG A 25 6.95 -16.62 0.49
N PHE A 26 6.65 -15.39 0.08
CA PHE A 26 5.29 -14.85 0.05
C PHE A 26 4.71 -14.74 -1.37
N GLY A 27 5.52 -14.85 -2.42
CA GLY A 27 5.09 -14.67 -3.80
C GLY A 27 4.72 -13.22 -4.11
N PHE A 28 3.80 -13.06 -5.07
CA PHE A 28 3.15 -11.78 -5.32
C PHE A 28 1.99 -11.64 -4.33
N LEU A 29 2.03 -10.58 -3.54
CA LEU A 29 1.06 -10.35 -2.46
C LEU A 29 -0.10 -9.44 -2.86
N ASP A 30 -0.13 -8.95 -4.11
CA ASP A 30 -1.08 -7.93 -4.59
C ASP A 30 -1.33 -6.85 -3.52
N TRP A 31 -0.21 -6.32 -3.03
CA TRP A 31 -0.10 -5.57 -1.77
C TRP A 31 -1.02 -4.35 -1.67
N TRP A 32 -1.57 -3.90 -2.80
CA TRP A 32 -2.63 -2.92 -2.87
C TRP A 32 -3.78 -3.46 -3.72
N PRO A 33 -4.95 -3.76 -3.13
CA PRO A 33 -6.11 -4.20 -3.89
C PRO A 33 -6.73 -3.02 -4.62
N GLY A 34 -6.96 -3.18 -5.93
CA GLY A 34 -7.66 -2.20 -6.75
C GLY A 34 -7.81 -2.70 -8.18
N ASP A 35 -9.01 -2.60 -8.73
CA ASP A 35 -9.32 -3.08 -10.08
C ASP A 35 -8.80 -2.11 -11.15
N THR A 36 -8.72 -0.82 -10.81
CA THR A 36 -8.28 0.26 -11.70
C THR A 36 -7.23 1.16 -11.05
N LYS A 37 -6.49 1.91 -11.86
CA LYS A 37 -5.51 2.88 -11.35
C LYS A 37 -6.19 3.95 -10.51
N GLU A 38 -7.36 4.40 -10.93
CA GLU A 38 -8.19 5.39 -10.24
C GLU A 38 -8.56 4.89 -8.83
N GLU A 39 -8.96 3.63 -8.70
CA GLU A 39 -9.24 3.01 -7.39
C GLU A 39 -8.00 3.00 -6.50
N VAL A 40 -6.83 2.65 -7.05
CA VAL A 40 -5.56 2.63 -6.32
C VAL A 40 -5.22 4.03 -5.79
N PHE A 41 -5.28 5.07 -6.63
CA PHE A 41 -4.96 6.44 -6.23
C PHE A 41 -5.98 7.00 -5.23
N ILE A 42 -7.28 6.81 -5.46
CA ILE A 42 -8.34 7.27 -4.54
C ILE A 42 -8.18 6.56 -3.17
N GLY A 43 -7.97 5.25 -3.16
CA GLY A 43 -7.72 4.50 -1.93
C GLY A 43 -6.47 5.00 -1.19
N ALA A 44 -5.39 5.32 -1.91
CA ALA A 44 -4.16 5.82 -1.30
C ALA A 44 -4.36 7.18 -0.62
N ILE A 45 -5.20 8.06 -1.19
CA ILE A 45 -5.58 9.34 -0.57
C ILE A 45 -6.42 9.09 0.69
N LEU A 46 -7.44 8.24 0.60
CA LEU A 46 -8.36 7.98 1.72
C LEU A 46 -7.64 7.36 2.92
N THR A 47 -6.63 6.52 2.69
CA THR A 47 -5.86 5.84 3.75
C THR A 47 -5.15 6.82 4.70
N GLN A 48 -4.85 8.05 4.25
CA GLN A 48 -4.14 9.05 5.05
C GLN A 48 -4.95 9.55 6.27
N GLN A 49 -6.28 9.44 6.26
CA GLN A 49 -7.15 10.03 7.29
C GLN A 49 -8.21 9.07 7.85
N THR A 50 -8.12 7.76 7.55
CA THR A 50 -9.13 6.81 8.01
C THR A 50 -8.60 5.37 8.09
N THR A 51 -9.39 4.46 8.67
CA THR A 51 -9.04 3.04 8.75
C THR A 51 -9.24 2.34 7.41
N TRP A 52 -8.51 1.25 7.15
CA TRP A 52 -8.69 0.45 5.92
C TRP A 52 -10.16 0.04 5.69
N LYS A 53 -10.86 -0.37 6.76
CA LYS A 53 -12.29 -0.68 6.73
C LYS A 53 -13.16 0.48 6.20
N ASN A 54 -12.82 1.72 6.57
CA ASN A 54 -13.54 2.90 6.09
C ASN A 54 -13.17 3.26 4.66
N VAL A 55 -11.93 3.01 4.23
CA VAL A 55 -11.51 3.13 2.82
C VAL A 55 -12.32 2.17 1.96
N GLU A 56 -12.38 0.89 2.33
CA GLU A 56 -13.15 -0.13 1.61
C GLU A 56 -14.62 0.27 1.49
N LYS A 57 -15.23 0.77 2.58
CA LYS A 57 -16.62 1.26 2.56
C LYS A 57 -16.81 2.45 1.63
N ALA A 58 -15.90 3.43 1.65
CA ALA A 58 -15.98 4.61 0.79
C ALA A 58 -15.84 4.23 -0.70
N ILE A 59 -14.89 3.35 -1.03
CA ILE A 59 -14.70 2.83 -2.39
C ILE A 59 -15.94 2.06 -2.86
N ALA A 60 -16.51 1.20 -2.01
CA ALA A 60 -17.74 0.47 -2.34
C ALA A 60 -18.90 1.43 -2.66
N ASN A 61 -19.10 2.48 -1.85
CA ASN A 61 -20.12 3.50 -2.08
C ASN A 61 -19.88 4.27 -3.40
N LEU A 62 -18.63 4.63 -3.71
CA LEU A 62 -18.30 5.29 -4.97
C LEU A 62 -18.54 4.39 -6.19
N LYS A 63 -18.23 3.08 -6.08
CA LYS A 63 -18.54 2.08 -7.13
C LYS A 63 -20.05 1.99 -7.36
N GLU A 64 -20.83 1.87 -6.29
CA GLU A 64 -22.30 1.79 -6.36
C GLU A 64 -22.92 3.04 -7.00
N ALA A 65 -22.41 4.22 -6.63
CA ALA A 65 -22.84 5.49 -7.19
C ALA A 65 -22.33 5.74 -8.63
N LYS A 66 -21.46 4.88 -9.17
CA LYS A 66 -20.74 5.08 -10.45
C LYS A 66 -19.92 6.36 -10.48
N LEU A 67 -19.37 6.74 -9.33
CA LEU A 67 -18.52 7.92 -9.13
C LEU A 67 -17.05 7.54 -8.86
N LEU A 68 -16.67 6.28 -9.03
CA LEU A 68 -15.28 5.82 -8.85
C LEU A 68 -14.42 6.12 -10.10
N GLY A 69 -14.35 7.39 -10.47
CA GLY A 69 -13.49 7.87 -11.54
C GLY A 69 -13.25 9.37 -11.42
N ILE A 70 -12.09 9.83 -11.89
CA ILE A 70 -11.67 11.23 -11.73
C ILE A 70 -12.59 12.19 -12.51
N LYS A 71 -13.26 11.71 -13.55
CA LYS A 71 -14.19 12.55 -14.34
C LYS A 71 -15.58 12.61 -13.71
N GLU A 72 -15.89 11.63 -12.86
CA GLU A 72 -17.18 11.43 -12.24
C GLU A 72 -17.25 12.02 -10.81
N LEU A 73 -16.09 12.23 -10.16
CA LEU A 73 -15.92 13.00 -8.92
C LEU A 73 -15.97 14.52 -9.18
#